data_AF-A0A0L9T4B6-F1
#
_entry.id   AF-A0A0L9T4B6-F1
#
_cell.length_a   1.000
_cell.length_b   1.000
_cell.length_c   1.000
_cell.angle_alpha   90.00
_cell.angle_beta   90.00
_cell.angle_gamma   90.00
#
_symmetry.space_group_name_H-M   'P 1'
#
loop_
_entity.id
_entity.type
_entity.pdbx_description
1 polymer ?
#
loop_
_entity_poly.entity_id
_entity_poly.type
_entity_poly.pdbx_seq_one_letter_code
_entity_poly.pdbx_strand_id
1 'polypeptide(L)'
;MTIGHTTIDSFGLTQNPDNRWVHKNSPPPPQCHNEARSQQQPPPPLLQQQTTSFDDVMRGINDLRTFVGGNFNTMNESINASFEQLELNMGDRFDTIDSRVEHPEHNIGYLRRHFGPHGGSSS
;
A
#
# COMPACT_ATOMS: atom_id res chain seq x y z
N MET A 1 -1.53 5.83 -21.07
CA MET A 1 -1.08 4.82 -20.09
C MET A 1 -1.69 3.50 -20.51
N THR A 2 -0.91 2.61 -21.13
CA THR A 2 -1.40 1.30 -21.58
C THR A 2 -1.14 0.33 -20.44
N ILE A 3 -2.19 -0.13 -19.77
CA ILE A 3 -2.09 -1.22 -18.81
C ILE A 3 -1.73 -2.47 -19.62
N GLY A 4 -0.52 -2.99 -19.42
CA GLY A 4 -0.01 -4.12 -20.18
C GLY A 4 -0.79 -5.39 -19.86
N HIS A 5 -0.95 -6.26 -20.86
CA HIS A 5 -1.65 -7.55 -20.76
C HIS A 5 -1.12 -8.41 -19.59
N THR A 6 0.18 -8.30 -19.29
CA THR A 6 0.86 -8.99 -18.19
C THR A 6 0.37 -8.60 -16.79
N THR A 7 -0.09 -7.36 -16.60
CA THR A 7 -0.64 -6.90 -15.32
C THR A 7 -2.05 -7.44 -15.08
N ILE A 8 -2.81 -7.69 -16.15
CA ILE A 8 -4.20 -8.16 -16.05
C ILE A 8 -4.24 -9.66 -15.71
N ASP A 9 -3.24 -10.42 -16.19
CA ASP A 9 -3.09 -11.85 -15.91
C ASP A 9 -2.86 -12.17 -14.42
N SER A 10 -2.13 -11.30 -13.70
CA SER A 10 -1.88 -11.47 -12.25
C SER A 10 -3.14 -11.36 -11.39
N PHE A 11 -4.21 -10.75 -11.90
CA PHE A 11 -5.50 -10.67 -11.21
C PHE A 11 -6.44 -11.84 -11.55
N GLY A 12 -5.95 -12.87 -12.23
CA GLY A 12 -6.76 -14.05 -12.57
C GLY A 12 -7.80 -13.78 -13.66
N LEU A 13 -7.64 -12.71 -14.44
CA LEU A 13 -8.55 -12.34 -15.53
C LEU A 13 -8.03 -12.84 -16.89
N THR A 14 -8.95 -13.26 -17.76
CA THR A 14 -8.70 -13.62 -19.16
C THR A 14 -9.73 -12.94 -20.06
N GLN A 15 -9.39 -12.66 -21.31
CA GLN A 15 -10.39 -12.20 -22.28
C GLN A 15 -11.22 -13.38 -22.79
N ASN A 16 -12.54 -13.20 -22.83
CA ASN A 16 -13.45 -14.11 -23.51
C ASN A 16 -13.54 -13.75 -25.01
N PRO A 17 -14.21 -14.57 -25.85
CA PRO A 17 -14.41 -14.29 -27.27
C PRO A 17 -15.18 -12.99 -27.59
N ASP A 18 -15.86 -12.41 -26.60
CA ASP A 18 -16.56 -11.12 -26.72
C ASP A 18 -15.67 -9.92 -26.32
N ASN A 19 -14.35 -10.12 -26.23
CA ASN A 19 -13.35 -9.14 -25.80
C ASN A 19 -13.56 -8.57 -24.38
N ARG A 20 -14.29 -9.28 -23.51
CA ARG A 20 -14.51 -8.91 -22.11
C ARG A 20 -13.55 -9.65 -21.20
N TRP A 21 -13.02 -8.95 -20.19
CA TRP A 21 -12.22 -9.56 -19.13
C TRP A 21 -13.14 -10.31 -18.15
N VAL A 22 -12.97 -11.62 -18.07
CA VAL A 22 -13.68 -12.53 -17.18
C VAL A 22 -12.71 -13.29 -16.27
N HIS A 23 -13.18 -13.83 -15.17
CA HIS A 23 -12.33 -14.59 -14.26
C HIS A 23 -11.98 -15.95 -14.86
N LYS A 24 -10.71 -16.39 -14.74
CA LYS A 24 -10.21 -17.67 -15.29
C LYS A 24 -10.98 -18.90 -14.80
N ASN A 25 -11.61 -18.80 -13.63
CA ASN A 25 -12.39 -19.87 -13.00
C ASN A 25 -13.92 -19.70 -13.17
N SER A 26 -14.38 -18.81 -14.04
CA SER A 26 -15.82 -18.68 -14.30
C SER A 26 -16.36 -19.99 -14.88
N PRO A 27 -17.53 -20.47 -14.40
CA PRO A 27 -18.14 -21.67 -14.96
C PRO A 27 -18.40 -21.47 -16.45
N PRO A 28 -18.22 -22.51 -17.29
CA PRO A 28 -18.50 -22.39 -18.70
C PRO A 28 -19.95 -21.95 -18.91
N PRO A 29 -20.21 -21.05 -19.86
CA PRO A 29 -21.58 -20.65 -20.17
C PRO A 29 -22.40 -21.90 -20.51
N PRO A 30 -23.67 -21.99 -20.07
CA PRO A 30 -24.51 -23.13 -20.35
C PRO A 30 -24.55 -23.40 -21.85
N GLN A 31 -24.03 -24.55 -22.29
CA GLN A 31 -24.15 -24.98 -23.68
C GLN A 31 -25.60 -25.40 -23.90
N CYS A 32 -26.41 -24.50 -24.47
CA CYS A 32 -27.75 -24.83 -24.92
C CYS A 32 -27.66 -25.89 -26.04
N HIS A 33 -27.89 -27.15 -25.67
CA HIS A 33 -28.07 -28.23 -26.62
C HIS A 33 -29.45 -28.07 -27.27
N ASN A 34 -29.45 -27.50 -28.47
CA ASN A 34 -30.66 -27.19 -29.23
C ASN A 34 -31.15 -28.44 -29.98
N GLU A 35 -31.95 -29.29 -29.34
CA GLU A 35 -32.82 -30.21 -30.08
C GLU A 35 -34.17 -29.54 -30.36
N ALA A 36 -34.59 -29.67 -31.61
CA ALA A 36 -35.63 -28.89 -32.27
C ALA A 36 -36.98 -28.83 -31.51
N ARG A 37 -37.37 -27.63 -31.09
CA ARG A 37 -38.78 -27.29 -30.84
C ARG A 37 -39.14 -26.01 -31.57
N SER A 38 -39.73 -26.18 -32.75
CA SER A 38 -40.49 -25.17 -33.47
C SER A 38 -41.76 -24.84 -32.69
N GLN A 39 -41.66 -24.04 -31.64
CA GLN A 39 -42.81 -23.39 -31.02
C GLN A 39 -42.40 -21.98 -30.61
N GLN A 40 -43.20 -21.02 -31.05
CA GLN A 40 -43.02 -19.58 -30.95
C GLN A 40 -42.43 -19.16 -29.61
N GLN A 41 -41.13 -18.85 -29.59
CA GLN A 41 -40.53 -18.12 -28.48
C GLN A 41 -41.13 -16.71 -28.45
N PRO A 42 -41.55 -16.20 -27.27
CA PRO A 42 -41.73 -14.76 -27.09
C PRO A 42 -40.47 -14.05 -27.58
N PRO A 43 -40.55 -12.82 -28.12
CA PRO A 43 -39.36 -12.08 -28.49
C PRO A 43 -38.39 -12.11 -27.30
N PRO A 44 -37.10 -12.44 -27.52
CA PRO A 44 -36.14 -12.48 -26.42
C PRO A 44 -36.25 -11.15 -25.68
N PRO A 45 -36.24 -11.14 -24.33
CA PRO A 45 -36.22 -9.89 -23.59
C PRO A 45 -35.10 -9.07 -24.20
N LEU A 46 -35.46 -7.90 -24.74
CA LEU A 46 -34.53 -6.99 -25.38
C LEU A 46 -33.34 -6.93 -24.43
N LEU A 47 -32.20 -7.46 -24.88
CA LEU A 47 -30.96 -7.33 -24.16
C LEU A 47 -30.89 -5.84 -23.86
N GLN A 48 -31.12 -5.47 -22.59
CA GLN A 48 -30.87 -4.12 -22.14
C GLN A 48 -29.39 -3.99 -22.37
N GLN A 49 -29.04 -3.46 -23.55
CA GLN A 49 -27.70 -3.11 -23.90
C GLN A 49 -27.26 -2.27 -22.71
N GLN A 50 -26.29 -2.78 -21.95
CA GLN A 50 -25.71 -2.01 -20.87
C GLN A 50 -24.93 -0.87 -21.53
N THR A 51 -25.65 0.12 -22.04
CA THR A 51 -25.13 1.37 -22.47
C THR A 51 -24.83 2.11 -21.18
N THR A 52 -23.59 1.99 -20.72
CA THR A 52 -23.09 2.83 -19.64
C THR A 52 -23.26 4.26 -20.12
N SER A 53 -24.07 5.05 -19.42
CA SER A 53 -24.26 6.45 -19.79
C SER A 53 -22.93 7.19 -19.64
N PHE A 54 -22.73 8.23 -20.45
CA PHE A 54 -21.64 9.17 -20.24
C PHE A 54 -21.57 9.67 -18.79
N ASP A 55 -22.74 9.90 -18.17
CA ASP A 55 -22.84 10.33 -16.77
C ASP A 55 -22.31 9.29 -15.78
N ASP A 56 -22.52 8.01 -16.04
CA ASP A 56 -22.03 6.93 -15.17
C ASP A 56 -20.51 6.79 -15.26
N VAL A 57 -19.94 7.01 -16.46
CA VAL A 57 -18.49 7.05 -16.65
C VAL A 57 -17.89 8.25 -15.92
N MET A 58 -18.48 9.43 -16.06
CA MET A 58 -18.02 10.63 -15.37
C MET A 58 -18.11 10.50 -13.85
N ARG A 59 -19.17 9.85 -13.33
CA ARG A 59 -19.29 9.51 -11.91
C ARG A 59 -18.18 8.57 -11.46
N GLY A 60 -17.95 7.47 -12.19
CA GLY A 60 -16.88 6.52 -11.87
C GLY A 60 -15.49 7.15 -11.88
N ILE A 61 -15.22 8.08 -12.79
CA ILE A 61 -13.96 8.84 -12.82
C ILE A 61 -13.82 9.72 -11.57
N ASN A 62 -14.88 10.38 -11.14
CA ASN A 62 -14.85 11.22 -9.94
C ASN A 62 -14.69 10.39 -8.66
N ASP A 63 -15.34 9.23 -8.59
CA ASP A 63 -15.21 8.30 -7.47
C ASP A 63 -13.77 7.77 -7.38
N LEU A 64 -13.18 7.39 -8.52
CA LEU A 64 -11.78 6.96 -8.58
C LEU A 64 -10.83 8.08 -8.15
N ARG A 65 -11.04 9.32 -8.62
CA ARG A 65 -10.25 10.48 -8.21
C ARG A 65 -10.31 10.70 -6.70
N THR A 66 -11.50 10.62 -6.12
CA THR A 66 -11.73 10.83 -4.69
C THR A 66 -11.06 9.73 -3.88
N PHE A 67 -11.25 8.47 -4.29
CA PHE A 67 -10.63 7.32 -3.63
C PHE A 67 -9.10 7.42 -3.64
N VAL A 68 -8.51 7.64 -4.81
CA VAL A 68 -7.05 7.74 -4.96
C VAL A 68 -6.51 8.94 -4.18
N GLY A 69 -7.14 10.11 -4.29
CA GLY A 69 -6.73 11.31 -3.58
C GLY A 69 -6.77 11.15 -2.05
N GLY A 70 -7.85 10.57 -1.52
CA GLY A 70 -7.98 10.29 -0.10
C GLY A 70 -6.92 9.30 0.39
N ASN A 71 -6.70 8.22 -0.35
CA ASN A 71 -5.74 7.19 0.04
C ASN A 71 -4.30 7.70 0.03
N PHE A 72 -3.92 8.56 -0.93
CA PHE A 72 -2.63 9.23 -0.92
C PHE A 72 -2.48 10.22 0.23
N ASN A 73 -3.54 10.98 0.57
CA ASN A 73 -3.49 11.90 1.71
C ASN A 73 -3.27 11.14 3.03
N THR A 74 -4.04 10.07 3.27
CA THR A 74 -3.88 9.22 4.46
C THR A 74 -2.49 8.58 4.51
N MET A 75 -1.97 8.11 3.38
CA MET A 75 -0.62 7.55 3.32
C MET A 75 0.44 8.60 3.67
N ASN A 76 0.31 9.82 3.15
CA ASN A 76 1.23 10.92 3.43
C ASN A 76 1.23 11.30 4.91
N GLU A 77 0.05 11.39 5.52
CA GLU A 77 -0.09 11.66 6.97
C GLU A 77 0.54 10.54 7.80
N SER A 78 0.31 9.27 7.45
CA SER A 78 0.89 8.12 8.14
C SER A 78 2.42 8.09 8.05
N ILE A 79 2.99 8.46 6.88
CA ILE A 79 4.43 8.53 6.70
C ILE A 79 5.01 9.66 7.54
N ASN A 80 4.40 10.84 7.53
CA ASN A 80 4.85 11.98 8.35
C ASN A 80 4.85 11.64 9.84
N ALA A 81 3.75 11.06 10.35
CA ALA A 81 3.67 10.65 11.75
C ALA A 81 4.76 9.61 12.12
N SER A 82 5.09 8.71 11.19
CA SER A 82 6.15 7.72 11.39
C SER A 82 7.54 8.39 11.46
N PHE A 83 7.79 9.40 10.61
CA PHE A 83 9.03 10.16 10.63
C PHE A 83 9.19 10.99 11.91
N GLU A 84 8.13 11.68 12.36
CA GLU A 84 8.15 12.43 13.61
C GLU A 84 8.46 11.53 14.82
N GLN A 85 7.84 10.33 14.88
CA GLN A 85 8.14 9.36 15.93
C GLN A 85 9.58 8.84 15.87
N LEU A 86 10.10 8.60 14.67
CA LEU A 86 11.48 8.16 14.48
C LEU A 86 12.47 9.24 14.95
N GLU A 87 12.20 10.51 14.65
CA GLU A 87 13.02 11.64 15.08
C GLU A 87 13.07 11.76 16.61
N LEU A 88 11.90 11.71 17.28
CA LEU A 88 11.82 11.70 18.74
C LEU A 88 12.56 10.50 19.34
N ASN A 89 12.34 9.30 18.81
CA ASN A 89 12.98 8.09 19.33
C ASN A 89 14.50 8.14 19.17
N MET A 90 15.00 8.66 18.04
CA MET A 90 16.44 8.82 17.83
C MET A 90 17.03 9.86 18.78
N GLY A 91 16.35 10.99 18.99
CA GLY A 91 16.75 12.00 19.98
C GLY A 91 16.91 11.39 21.38
N ASP A 92 15.86 10.72 21.88
CA ASP A 92 15.87 10.09 23.21
C ASP A 92 17.00 9.05 23.36
N ARG A 93 17.27 8.27 22.30
CA ARG A 93 18.35 7.28 22.30
C ARG A 93 19.72 7.94 22.29
N PHE A 94 19.90 9.05 21.57
CA PHE A 94 21.14 9.82 21.59
C PHE A 94 21.38 10.41 22.97
N ASP A 95 20.39 11.05 23.60
CA ASP A 95 20.51 11.62 24.95
C ASP A 95 20.84 10.54 26.00
N THR A 96 20.23 9.36 25.85
CA THR A 96 20.53 8.20 26.72
C THR A 96 21.95 7.70 26.53
N ILE A 97 22.48 7.70 25.31
CA ILE A 97 23.87 7.31 25.04
C ILE A 97 24.82 8.37 25.57
N ASP A 98 24.52 9.64 25.33
CA ASP A 98 25.34 10.79 25.72
C ASP A 98 25.52 10.81 27.25
N SER A 99 24.42 10.75 28.01
CA SER A 99 24.46 10.65 29.47
C SER A 99 25.24 9.42 29.98
N ARG A 100 25.16 8.29 29.28
CA ARG A 100 25.94 7.07 29.63
C ARG A 100 27.41 7.17 29.26
N VAL A 101 27.80 8.04 28.33
CA VAL A 101 29.21 8.30 27.97
C VAL A 101 29.82 9.34 28.90
N GLU A 102 29.08 10.39 29.25
CA GLU A 102 29.56 11.42 30.19
C GLU A 102 29.83 10.85 31.60
N HIS A 103 29.00 9.92 32.06
CA HIS A 103 29.07 9.41 33.45
C HIS A 103 30.38 8.65 33.76
N PRO A 104 30.85 7.70 32.92
CA PRO A 104 32.15 7.05 33.07
C PRO A 104 33.31 8.02 32.87
N GLU A 105 33.22 8.97 31.93
CA GLU A 105 34.29 9.96 31.70
C GLU A 105 34.52 10.83 32.94
N HIS A 106 33.44 11.30 33.58
CA HIS A 106 33.53 12.02 34.84
C HIS A 106 34.14 11.15 35.95
N ASN A 107 33.71 9.89 36.05
CA ASN A 107 34.17 8.97 37.08
C ASN A 107 35.66 8.60 36.90
N ILE A 108 36.11 8.39 35.65
CA ILE A 108 37.52 8.16 35.31
C ILE A 108 38.36 9.41 35.59
N GLY A 109 37.85 10.60 35.26
CA GLY A 109 38.49 11.87 35.60
C GLY A 109 38.67 12.06 37.11
N TYR A 110 37.65 11.72 37.89
CA TYR A 110 37.70 11.72 39.36
C TYR A 110 38.74 10.74 39.88
N LEU A 111 38.71 9.47 39.43
CA LEU A 111 39.68 8.45 39.84
C LEU A 111 41.12 8.84 39.49
N ARG A 112 41.34 9.43 38.31
CA ARG A 112 42.67 9.88 37.87
C ARG A 112 43.18 11.07 38.68
N ARG A 113 42.30 11.96 39.13
CA ARG A 113 42.68 13.12 39.96
C ARG A 113 42.99 12.72 41.40
N HIS A 114 42.30 11.72 41.95
CA HIS A 114 42.44 11.29 43.34
C HIS A 114 43.41 10.12 43.55
N PHE A 115 43.61 9.29 42.52
CA PHE A 115 44.46 8.08 42.59
C PHE A 115 45.44 7.95 41.43
N GLY A 116 45.49 8.93 40.51
CA GLY A 116 46.52 8.97 39.50
C GLY A 116 47.90 9.13 40.14
N PRO A 117 48.97 8.74 39.44
CA PRO A 117 50.32 8.90 39.96
C PRO A 117 50.61 10.39 40.07
N HIS A 118 50.43 10.95 41.26
CA HIS A 118 51.26 12.03 41.72
C HIS A 118 52.68 11.46 41.79
N GLY A 119 53.35 11.50 40.64
CA GLY A 119 54.78 11.32 40.53
C GLY A 119 55.44 12.24 41.53
N GLY A 120 56.34 11.65 42.31
CA GLY A 120 56.87 12.24 43.52
C GLY A 120 57.59 13.57 43.31
N SER A 121 57.55 14.36 44.37
CA SER A 121 58.72 14.92 45.04
C SER A 121 58.20 16.00 45.98
N SER A 122 58.60 15.95 47.24
CA SER A 122 59.57 16.94 47.71
C SER A 122 60.00 16.68 49.15
N SER A 123 61.33 16.64 49.28
CA SER A 123 62.22 17.00 50.40
C SER A 123 62.06 16.29 51.74
#